data_AF-A0A318IBT5-F1
#
_entry.id   AF-A0A318IBT5-F1
#
_cell.length_a   1.000
_cell.length_b   1.000
_cell.length_c   1.000
_cell.angle_alpha   90.00
_cell.angle_beta   90.00
_cell.angle_gamma   90.00
#
_symmetry.space_group_name_H-M   'P 1'
#
loop_
_entity.id
_entity.type
_entity.pdbx_description
1 polymer ?
#
loop_
_entity_poly.entity_id
_entity_poly.type
_entity_poly.pdbx_seq_one_letter_code
_entity_poly.pdbx_strand_id
1 'polypeptide(L)'
;MKVVNPLQWKDYIFFCGLPTLLNYIACQLIIPLFETNSLLPIEVIYFISVGGIALIPMFIMSIFLSKNESTSNKIKAIFFRMRINKLSKKDWIYTIVTFIILCTSSYLTAKIIMPKMGIDAMPFFFRNMPLVSHNMWILYAWTLFFFFNILGEEFLWRGYILPRQELQLGKWAWFVQGIFWTFWHLPMGLDLILVSFPIFFILPAVAQLRQNTTIAILIHTVFGAFGFMALAFGFVN
;
A
#
# COMPACT_ATOMS: atom_id res chain seq x y z
N MET A 1 -19.98 -13.88 12.69
CA MET A 1 -18.55 -14.10 12.36
C MET A 1 -17.99 -15.09 13.36
N LYS A 2 -16.93 -15.84 13.03
CA LYS A 2 -16.18 -16.52 14.11
C LYS A 2 -15.55 -15.44 15.00
N VAL A 3 -15.25 -15.79 16.25
CA VAL A 3 -14.58 -14.88 17.18
C VAL A 3 -13.21 -14.51 16.59
N VAL A 4 -12.95 -13.20 16.48
CA VAL A 4 -11.66 -12.66 16.04
C VAL A 4 -10.80 -12.45 17.27
N ASN A 5 -9.60 -13.04 17.28
CA ASN A 5 -8.66 -12.87 18.37
C ASN A 5 -7.75 -11.64 18.15
N PRO A 6 -7.35 -10.93 19.21
CA PRO A 6 -6.35 -9.88 19.13
C PRO A 6 -5.01 -10.44 18.63
N LEU A 7 -4.23 -9.62 17.93
CA LEU A 7 -2.82 -9.96 17.67
C LEU A 7 -2.06 -9.96 18.99
N GLN A 8 -1.18 -10.95 19.15
CA GLN A 8 -0.16 -10.96 20.17
C GLN A 8 1.11 -10.28 19.63
N TRP A 9 2.00 -9.85 20.51
CA TRP A 9 3.26 -9.19 20.11
C TRP A 9 4.10 -10.01 19.12
N LYS A 10 4.13 -11.34 19.29
CA LYS A 10 4.81 -12.26 18.36
C LYS A 10 4.19 -12.27 16.96
N ASP A 11 2.89 -12.02 16.85
CA ASP A 11 2.19 -12.10 15.57
C ASP A 11 2.56 -10.93 14.65
N TYR A 12 3.02 -9.80 15.21
CA TYR A 12 3.54 -8.68 14.43
C TYR A 12 4.79 -9.03 13.65
N ILE A 13 5.66 -9.90 14.19
CA ILE A 13 6.85 -10.39 13.47
C ILE A 13 6.41 -11.11 12.19
N PHE A 14 5.37 -11.93 12.28
CA PHE A 14 4.86 -12.64 11.13
C PHE A 14 4.09 -11.72 10.18
N PHE A 15 3.06 -11.02 10.65
CA PHE A 15 2.15 -10.28 9.78
C PHE A 15 2.72 -8.96 9.25
N CYS A 16 3.67 -8.34 9.95
CA CYS A 16 4.31 -7.09 9.52
C CYS A 16 5.76 -7.31 9.09
N GLY A 17 6.49 -8.17 9.80
CA GLY A 17 7.90 -8.45 9.51
C GLY A 17 8.10 -9.30 8.25
N LEU A 18 7.31 -10.36 8.03
CA LEU A 18 7.46 -11.21 6.84
C LEU A 18 7.24 -10.42 5.52
N PRO A 19 6.16 -9.63 5.35
CA PRO A 19 6.04 -8.77 4.19
C PRO A 19 7.25 -7.86 4.03
N THR A 20 7.66 -7.16 5.09
CA THR A 20 8.81 -6.23 5.03
C THR A 20 10.10 -6.94 4.60
N LEU A 21 10.35 -8.15 5.09
CA LEU A 21 11.48 -8.99 4.69
C LEU A 21 11.40 -9.40 3.21
N LEU A 22 10.22 -9.82 2.74
CA LEU A 22 10.01 -10.17 1.33
C LEU A 22 10.23 -8.96 0.42
N ASN A 23 9.75 -7.78 0.84
CA ASN A 23 9.98 -6.53 0.12
C ASN A 23 11.47 -6.12 0.14
N TYR A 24 12.15 -6.35 1.26
CA TYR A 24 13.60 -6.16 1.36
C TYR A 24 14.36 -7.05 0.37
N ILE A 25 14.03 -8.34 0.32
CA ILE A 25 14.61 -9.28 -0.65
C ILE A 25 14.32 -8.81 -2.08
N ALA A 26 13.09 -8.41 -2.37
CA ALA A 26 12.71 -7.90 -3.69
C ALA A 26 13.56 -6.68 -4.08
N CYS A 27 13.62 -5.66 -3.23
CA CYS A 27 14.29 -4.40 -3.53
C CYS A 27 15.82 -4.49 -3.53
N GLN A 28 16.40 -5.20 -2.56
CA GLN A 28 17.84 -5.17 -2.32
C GLN A 28 18.60 -6.31 -2.99
N LEU A 29 17.92 -7.40 -3.35
CA LEU A 29 18.56 -8.56 -3.98
C LEU A 29 18.04 -8.82 -5.39
N ILE A 30 16.72 -8.88 -5.57
CA ILE A 30 16.14 -9.32 -6.85
C ILE A 30 16.16 -8.21 -7.90
N ILE A 31 15.82 -6.96 -7.55
CA ILE A 31 15.90 -5.84 -8.50
C ILE A 31 17.34 -5.68 -9.05
N PRO A 32 18.40 -5.58 -8.23
CA PRO A 32 19.77 -5.47 -8.75
C PRO A 32 20.19 -6.66 -9.62
N LEU A 33 19.77 -7.88 -9.26
CA LEU A 33 20.04 -9.08 -10.05
C LEU A 33 19.38 -9.00 -11.44
N PHE A 34 18.13 -8.55 -11.52
CA PHE A 34 17.41 -8.44 -12.80
C PHE A 34 17.90 -7.25 -13.62
N GLU A 35 18.23 -6.12 -12.97
CA GLU A 35 18.74 -4.93 -13.65
C GLU A 35 20.07 -5.20 -14.36
N THR A 36 20.92 -6.04 -13.77
CA THR A 36 22.21 -6.42 -14.35
C THR A 36 22.11 -7.48 -15.46
N ASN A 37 21.03 -8.27 -15.50
CA ASN A 37 20.92 -9.45 -16.37
C ASN A 37 19.74 -9.41 -17.36
N SER A 38 18.91 -8.36 -17.35
CA SER A 38 17.75 -8.23 -18.23
C SER A 38 17.77 -6.94 -19.03
N LEU A 39 17.06 -6.92 -20.16
CA LEU A 39 16.83 -5.73 -20.98
C LEU A 39 15.53 -5.00 -20.59
N LEU A 40 14.92 -5.36 -19.46
CA LEU A 40 13.65 -4.78 -19.04
C LEU A 40 13.88 -3.42 -18.37
N PRO A 41 12.98 -2.43 -18.55
CA PRO A 41 13.00 -1.19 -17.78
C PRO A 41 12.89 -1.46 -16.27
N ILE A 42 13.55 -0.64 -15.46
CA ILE A 42 13.55 -0.83 -13.99
C ILE A 42 12.14 -0.81 -13.40
N GLU A 43 11.22 -0.04 -13.97
CA GLU A 43 9.82 0.02 -13.58
C GLU A 43 9.19 -1.38 -13.61
N VAL A 44 9.44 -2.13 -14.68
CA VAL A 44 8.90 -3.47 -14.89
C VAL A 44 9.60 -4.49 -14.01
N ILE A 45 10.91 -4.34 -13.83
CA ILE A 45 11.67 -5.17 -12.88
C ILE A 45 11.13 -4.99 -11.46
N TYR A 46 10.84 -3.76 -11.04
CA TYR A 46 10.20 -3.45 -9.76
C TYR A 46 8.80 -4.08 -9.66
N PHE A 47 7.99 -3.96 -10.72
CA PHE A 47 6.64 -4.56 -10.75
C PHE A 47 6.67 -6.07 -10.57
N ILE A 48 7.59 -6.77 -11.26
CA ILE A 48 7.74 -8.22 -11.16
C ILE A 48 8.30 -8.60 -9.78
N SER A 49 9.32 -7.89 -9.31
CA SER A 49 10.02 -8.22 -8.06
C SER A 49 9.11 -7.98 -6.85
N VAL A 50 8.69 -6.74 -6.62
CA VAL A 50 7.86 -6.39 -5.45
C VAL A 50 6.45 -6.97 -5.59
N GLY A 51 5.87 -6.90 -6.80
CA GLY A 51 4.57 -7.49 -7.10
C GLY A 51 4.54 -8.99 -6.85
N GLY A 52 5.50 -9.72 -7.43
CA GLY A 52 5.57 -11.17 -7.36
C GLY A 52 5.98 -11.70 -5.98
N ILE A 53 6.99 -11.10 -5.36
CA ILE A 53 7.61 -11.65 -4.13
C ILE A 53 6.85 -11.24 -2.88
N ALA A 54 6.22 -10.05 -2.87
CA ALA A 54 5.63 -9.51 -1.66
C ALA A 54 4.12 -9.29 -1.80
N LEU A 55 3.67 -8.54 -2.81
CA LEU A 55 2.27 -8.11 -2.91
C LEU A 55 1.29 -9.26 -3.25
N ILE A 56 1.63 -10.13 -4.20
CA ILE A 56 0.81 -11.32 -4.52
C ILE A 56 0.70 -12.26 -3.31
N PRO A 57 1.79 -12.61 -2.60
CA PRO A 57 1.71 -13.37 -1.36
C PRO A 57 0.85 -12.70 -0.29
N MET A 58 0.96 -11.38 -0.09
CA MET A 58 0.10 -10.64 0.84
C MET A 58 -1.38 -10.78 0.47
N PHE A 59 -1.72 -10.61 -0.82
CA PHE A 59 -3.08 -10.78 -1.32
C PHE A 59 -3.61 -12.20 -1.04
N ILE A 60 -2.88 -13.24 -1.42
CA ILE A 60 -3.27 -14.64 -1.21
C ILE A 60 -3.42 -14.95 0.28
N MET A 61 -2.44 -14.55 1.09
CA MET A 61 -2.43 -14.76 2.53
C MET A 61 -3.64 -14.10 3.20
N SER A 62 -3.93 -12.84 2.87
CA SER A 62 -5.06 -12.12 3.45
C SER A 62 -6.41 -12.80 3.20
N ILE A 63 -6.62 -13.35 1.98
CA ILE A 63 -7.82 -14.08 1.61
C ILE A 63 -7.90 -15.40 2.39
N PHE A 64 -6.82 -16.17 2.43
CA PHE A 64 -6.79 -17.46 3.12
C PHE A 64 -7.09 -17.30 4.61
N LEU A 65 -6.42 -16.36 5.27
CA LEU A 65 -6.60 -16.11 6.69
C LEU A 65 -8.02 -15.62 7.00
N SER A 66 -8.55 -14.69 6.19
CA SER A 66 -9.91 -14.18 6.37
C SER A 66 -10.97 -15.24 6.10
N LYS A 67 -10.72 -16.17 5.16
CA LYS A 67 -11.60 -17.32 4.90
C LYS A 67 -11.69 -18.23 6.12
N ASN A 68 -10.58 -18.51 6.80
CA ASN A 68 -10.56 -19.39 7.97
C ASN A 68 -11.40 -18.84 9.15
N GLU A 69 -11.61 -17.53 9.19
CA GLU A 69 -12.39 -16.83 10.22
C GLU A 69 -13.80 -16.44 9.80
N SER A 70 -14.11 -16.64 8.52
CA SER A 70 -15.43 -16.39 7.99
C SER A 70 -16.40 -17.48 8.43
N THR A 71 -17.69 -17.14 8.50
CA THR A 71 -18.76 -18.10 8.79
C THR A 71 -19.06 -19.03 7.62
N SER A 72 -18.59 -18.68 6.41
CA SER A 72 -18.72 -19.50 5.20
C SER A 72 -17.62 -19.18 4.21
N ASN A 73 -17.42 -20.06 3.23
CA ASN A 73 -16.47 -19.86 2.12
C ASN A 73 -16.99 -18.91 1.02
N LYS A 74 -18.17 -18.29 1.20
CA LYS A 74 -18.71 -17.33 0.23
C LYS A 74 -17.91 -16.03 0.29
N ILE A 75 -17.57 -15.44 -0.86
CA ILE A 75 -16.82 -14.17 -0.98
C ILE A 75 -17.42 -13.08 -0.10
N LYS A 76 -18.76 -12.97 -0.06
CA LYS A 76 -19.45 -11.99 0.78
C LYS A 76 -19.10 -12.12 2.27
N ALA A 77 -18.92 -13.34 2.79
CA ALA A 77 -18.53 -13.56 4.18
C ALA A 77 -17.06 -13.18 4.44
N ILE A 78 -16.18 -13.46 3.48
CA ILE A 78 -14.75 -13.08 3.51
C ILE A 78 -14.61 -11.56 3.49
N PHE A 79 -15.32 -10.89 2.58
CA PHE A 79 -15.30 -9.43 2.47
C PHE A 79 -15.92 -8.76 3.69
N PHE A 80 -17.01 -9.31 4.23
CA PHE A 80 -17.57 -8.84 5.49
C PHE A 80 -16.54 -8.96 6.63
N ARG A 81 -15.80 -10.07 6.70
CA ARG A 81 -14.72 -10.25 7.68
C ARG A 81 -13.61 -9.22 7.51
N MET A 82 -13.24 -8.89 6.27
CA MET A 82 -12.26 -7.85 5.95
C MET A 82 -12.81 -6.42 6.09
N ARG A 83 -14.06 -6.24 6.55
CA ARG A 83 -14.77 -4.95 6.59
C ARG A 83 -14.86 -4.26 5.22
N ILE A 84 -14.85 -5.04 4.14
CA ILE A 84 -15.09 -4.54 2.78
C ILE A 84 -16.60 -4.47 2.60
N ASN A 85 -17.13 -3.27 2.78
CA ASN A 85 -18.57 -3.00 2.78
C ASN A 85 -18.92 -1.88 1.79
N LYS A 86 -20.20 -1.75 1.45
CA LYS A 86 -20.69 -0.59 0.69
C LYS A 86 -20.45 0.69 1.48
N LEU A 87 -20.17 1.78 0.77
CA LEU A 87 -19.95 3.09 1.37
C LEU A 87 -21.28 3.76 1.70
N SER A 88 -21.41 4.21 2.95
CA SER A 88 -22.45 5.15 3.35
C SER A 88 -22.17 6.56 2.83
N LYS A 89 -23.15 7.47 2.90
CA LYS A 89 -22.95 8.90 2.57
C LYS A 89 -21.82 9.53 3.38
N LYS A 90 -21.72 9.19 4.66
CA LYS A 90 -20.63 9.66 5.52
C LYS A 90 -19.28 9.08 5.07
N ASP A 91 -19.23 7.79 4.71
CA ASP A 91 -17.99 7.18 4.23
C ASP A 91 -17.48 7.90 2.97
N TRP A 92 -18.36 8.26 2.03
CA TRP A 92 -17.98 9.07 0.87
C TRP A 92 -17.36 10.42 1.23
N ILE A 93 -17.93 11.14 2.21
CA ILE A 93 -17.36 12.40 2.69
C ILE A 93 -15.96 12.16 3.24
N TYR A 94 -15.79 11.14 4.10
CA TYR A 94 -14.47 10.79 4.64
C TYR A 94 -13.48 10.41 3.53
N THR A 95 -13.90 9.62 2.54
CA THR A 95 -13.08 9.24 1.38
C THR A 95 -12.57 10.48 0.65
N ILE A 96 -13.47 11.40 0.27
CA ILE A 96 -13.13 12.58 -0.53
C ILE A 96 -12.25 13.56 0.27
N VAL A 97 -12.64 13.88 1.50
CA VAL A 97 -11.89 14.82 2.35
C VAL A 97 -10.50 14.28 2.64
N THR A 98 -10.40 12.99 2.98
CA THR A 98 -9.10 12.36 3.27
C THR A 98 -8.22 12.36 2.03
N PHE A 99 -8.76 12.02 0.86
CA PHE A 99 -8.02 12.06 -0.39
C PHE A 99 -7.44 13.46 -0.66
N ILE A 100 -8.24 14.52 -0.52
CA ILE A 100 -7.77 15.91 -0.72
C ILE A 100 -6.64 16.26 0.27
N ILE A 101 -6.80 15.90 1.55
CA ILE A 101 -5.77 16.14 2.58
C ILE A 101 -4.47 15.41 2.22
N LEU A 102 -4.57 14.16 1.77
CA LEU A 102 -3.41 13.36 1.40
C LEU A 102 -2.68 13.92 0.18
N CYS A 103 -3.39 14.22 -0.91
CA CYS A 103 -2.78 14.83 -2.08
C CYS A 103 -2.12 16.17 -1.74
N THR A 104 -2.79 17.01 -0.96
CA THR A 104 -2.25 18.32 -0.55
C THR A 104 -0.99 18.14 0.31
N SER A 105 -1.05 17.29 1.33
CA SER A 105 0.09 17.06 2.23
C SER A 105 1.29 16.44 1.51
N SER A 106 1.09 15.41 0.68
CA SER A 106 2.17 14.82 -0.12
C SER A 106 2.76 15.80 -1.13
N TYR A 107 1.93 16.64 -1.77
CA TYR A 107 2.41 17.70 -2.66
C TYR A 107 3.27 18.73 -1.93
N LEU A 108 2.82 19.20 -0.76
CA LEU A 108 3.59 20.14 0.07
C LEU A 108 4.91 19.52 0.55
N THR A 109 4.90 18.24 0.93
CA THR A 109 6.12 17.52 1.29
C THR A 109 7.10 17.49 0.12
N ALA A 110 6.64 17.07 -1.06
CA ALA A 110 7.47 16.97 -2.26
C ALA A 110 8.01 18.33 -2.74
N LYS A 111 7.23 19.42 -2.67
CA LYS A 111 7.64 20.73 -3.20
C LYS A 111 8.30 21.66 -2.20
N ILE A 112 8.13 21.45 -0.90
CA ILE A 112 8.66 22.36 0.14
C ILE A 112 9.67 21.66 1.04
N ILE A 113 9.34 20.47 1.55
CA ILE A 113 10.15 19.80 2.58
C ILE A 113 11.34 19.10 1.94
N MET A 114 11.09 18.24 0.94
CA MET A 114 12.13 17.41 0.32
C MET A 114 13.24 18.23 -0.37
N PRO A 115 12.95 19.33 -1.11
CA PRO A 115 14.00 20.16 -1.70
C PRO A 115 14.90 20.82 -0.66
N LYS A 116 14.35 21.20 0.51
CA LYS A 116 15.15 21.73 1.63
C LYS A 116 16.07 20.68 2.26
N MET A 117 15.72 19.40 2.12
CA MET A 117 16.53 18.27 2.57
C MET A 117 17.50 17.79 1.48
N GLY A 118 17.44 18.34 0.27
CA GLY A 118 18.23 17.87 -0.88
C GLY A 118 17.83 16.47 -1.37
N ILE A 119 16.58 16.06 -1.14
CA ILE A 119 16.06 14.75 -1.53
C ILE A 119 15.12 14.92 -2.72
N ASP A 120 15.33 14.13 -3.77
CA ASP A 120 14.42 14.04 -4.91
C ASP A 120 13.14 13.27 -4.52
N ALA A 121 11.98 13.77 -4.95
CA ALA A 121 10.70 13.11 -4.71
C ALA A 121 10.46 11.91 -5.64
N MET A 122 11.28 11.74 -6.69
CA MET A 122 11.19 10.62 -7.62
C MET A 122 11.80 9.34 -7.01
N PRO A 123 10.98 8.28 -6.81
CA PRO A 123 11.49 6.99 -6.35
C PRO A 123 12.48 6.37 -7.34
N PHE A 124 13.50 5.66 -6.84
CA PHE A 124 14.54 5.04 -7.68
C PHE A 124 14.02 4.07 -8.76
N PHE A 125 12.85 3.47 -8.54
CA PHE A 125 12.22 2.53 -9.48
C PHE A 125 11.35 3.22 -10.55
N PHE A 126 11.30 4.55 -10.57
CA PHE A 126 10.65 5.38 -11.60
C PHE A 126 11.65 6.26 -12.35
N ARG A 127 12.91 5.83 -12.46
CA ARG A 127 14.00 6.61 -13.08
C ARG A 127 13.78 6.94 -14.57
N ASN A 128 12.94 6.20 -15.29
CA ASN A 128 12.70 6.44 -16.72
C ASN A 128 11.40 7.23 -16.99
N MET A 129 10.96 8.05 -16.02
CA MET A 129 9.81 8.94 -16.18
C MET A 129 10.24 10.33 -16.70
N PRO A 130 9.40 11.03 -17.49
CA PRO A 130 8.10 10.59 -17.99
C PRO A 130 8.22 9.54 -19.11
N LEU A 131 7.17 8.75 -19.30
CA LEU A 131 7.11 7.75 -20.35
C LEU A 131 6.99 8.44 -21.72
N VAL A 132 7.82 7.98 -22.66
CA VAL A 132 7.76 8.36 -24.08
C VAL A 132 7.14 7.25 -24.92
N SER A 133 6.78 7.53 -26.18
CA SER A 133 5.96 6.65 -27.03
C SER A 133 6.38 5.17 -27.05
N HIS A 134 7.69 4.88 -27.03
CA HIS A 134 8.19 3.49 -27.06
C HIS A 134 8.09 2.75 -25.71
N ASN A 135 7.89 3.45 -24.59
CA ASN A 135 7.76 2.88 -23.24
C ASN A 135 6.33 2.92 -22.69
N MET A 136 5.35 3.39 -23.48
CA MET A 136 3.95 3.47 -23.05
C MET A 136 3.33 2.12 -22.69
N TRP A 137 3.90 1.01 -23.17
CA TRP A 137 3.46 -0.34 -22.83
C TRP A 137 3.63 -0.66 -21.33
N ILE A 138 4.51 0.07 -20.62
CA ILE A 138 4.71 -0.06 -19.16
C ILE A 138 3.39 0.19 -18.40
N LEU A 139 2.47 1.00 -18.95
CA LEU A 139 1.15 1.24 -18.35
C LEU A 139 0.31 -0.05 -18.25
N TYR A 140 0.43 -0.97 -19.21
CA TYR A 140 -0.26 -2.26 -19.17
C TYR A 140 0.31 -3.17 -18.07
N ALA A 141 1.64 -3.23 -17.97
CA ALA A 141 2.32 -3.98 -16.91
C ALA A 141 2.00 -3.40 -15.52
N TRP A 142 2.00 -2.07 -15.42
CA TRP A 142 1.64 -1.34 -14.21
C TRP A 142 0.24 -1.68 -13.74
N THR A 143 -0.75 -1.79 -14.64
CA THR A 143 -2.14 -2.08 -14.24
C THR A 143 -2.27 -3.38 -13.44
N LEU A 144 -1.56 -4.45 -13.85
CA LEU A 144 -1.56 -5.72 -13.13
C LEU A 144 -0.84 -5.61 -11.78
N PHE A 145 0.33 -4.98 -11.75
CA PHE A 145 1.05 -4.70 -10.51
C PHE A 145 0.19 -3.89 -9.54
N PHE A 146 -0.45 -2.84 -10.05
CA PHE A 146 -1.25 -1.88 -9.31
C PHE A 146 -2.45 -2.55 -8.63
N PHE A 147 -3.07 -3.54 -9.28
CA PHE A 147 -4.11 -4.36 -8.65
C PHE A 147 -3.60 -5.05 -7.37
N PHE A 148 -2.43 -5.70 -7.43
CA PHE A 148 -1.85 -6.39 -6.27
C PHE A 148 -1.25 -5.44 -5.26
N ASN A 149 -0.72 -4.29 -5.69
CA ASN A 149 -0.29 -3.22 -4.80
C ASN A 149 -1.45 -2.77 -3.92
N ILE A 150 -2.56 -2.37 -4.51
CA ILE A 150 -3.70 -1.89 -3.73
C ILE A 150 -4.34 -3.04 -2.92
N LEU A 151 -4.74 -4.12 -3.57
CA LEU A 151 -5.52 -5.15 -2.86
C LEU A 151 -4.67 -6.00 -1.93
N GLY A 152 -3.42 -6.31 -2.30
CA GLY A 152 -2.51 -7.04 -1.44
C GLY A 152 -2.23 -6.28 -0.14
N GLU A 153 -1.98 -4.97 -0.24
CA GLU A 153 -1.76 -4.12 0.92
C GLU A 153 -3.05 -3.91 1.71
N GLU A 154 -4.13 -3.45 1.10
CA GLU A 154 -5.34 -3.10 1.84
C GLU A 154 -6.05 -4.30 2.45
N PHE A 155 -6.05 -5.46 1.78
CA PHE A 155 -6.67 -6.66 2.35
C PHE A 155 -5.89 -7.15 3.57
N LEU A 156 -4.56 -7.10 3.53
CA LEU A 156 -3.75 -7.52 4.67
C LEU A 156 -3.76 -6.45 5.78
N TRP A 157 -3.31 -5.23 5.48
CA TRP A 157 -3.12 -4.17 6.48
C TRP A 157 -4.43 -3.70 7.11
N ARG A 158 -5.47 -3.43 6.31
CA ARG A 158 -6.76 -2.88 6.80
C ARG A 158 -7.82 -3.96 6.96
N GLY A 159 -7.83 -4.94 6.07
CA GLY A 159 -8.82 -6.02 6.11
C GLY A 159 -8.54 -7.05 7.21
N TYR A 160 -7.29 -7.42 7.42
CA TYR A 160 -6.94 -8.51 8.34
C TYR A 160 -6.24 -8.04 9.62
N ILE A 161 -5.20 -7.23 9.52
CA ILE A 161 -4.33 -6.84 10.64
C ILE A 161 -5.01 -5.79 11.52
N LEU A 162 -5.46 -4.66 10.95
CA LEU A 162 -6.03 -3.55 11.71
C LEU A 162 -7.21 -3.94 12.63
N PRO A 163 -8.21 -4.74 12.21
CA PRO A 163 -9.31 -5.16 13.08
C PRO A 163 -8.86 -5.90 14.33
N ARG A 164 -7.70 -6.56 14.28
CA ARG A 164 -7.13 -7.27 15.43
C ARG A 164 -6.25 -6.38 16.29
N GLN A 165 -5.49 -5.48 15.66
CA GLN A 165 -4.75 -4.47 16.38
C GLN A 165 -5.70 -3.63 17.24
N GLU A 166 -6.89 -3.30 16.73
CA GLU A 166 -7.93 -2.60 17.50
C GLU A 166 -8.35 -3.35 18.77
N LEU A 167 -8.38 -4.68 18.73
CA LEU A 167 -8.72 -5.49 19.92
C LEU A 167 -7.63 -5.45 21.00
N GLN A 168 -6.36 -5.25 20.60
CA GLN A 168 -5.23 -5.20 21.53
C GLN A 168 -4.88 -3.77 21.96
N LEU A 169 -4.87 -2.83 21.02
CA LEU A 169 -4.33 -1.47 21.15
C LEU A 169 -5.44 -0.40 21.20
N GLY A 170 -6.69 -0.79 20.95
CA GLY A 170 -7.84 0.13 20.95
C GLY A 170 -7.62 1.32 20.01
N LYS A 171 -7.78 2.52 20.54
CA LYS A 171 -7.68 3.79 19.80
C LYS A 171 -6.29 4.07 19.20
N TRP A 172 -5.25 3.34 19.61
CA TRP A 172 -3.88 3.52 19.14
C TRP A 172 -3.50 2.58 17.98
N ALA A 173 -4.41 1.69 17.57
CA ALA A 173 -4.13 0.72 16.51
C ALA A 173 -3.68 1.39 15.20
N TRP A 174 -4.31 2.48 14.77
CA TRP A 174 -3.92 3.22 13.57
C TRP A 174 -2.47 3.72 13.59
N PHE A 175 -1.99 4.15 14.76
CA PHE A 175 -0.65 4.70 14.91
C PHE A 175 0.39 3.60 14.77
N VAL A 176 0.16 2.47 15.43
CA VAL A 176 1.03 1.28 15.31
C VAL A 176 0.97 0.71 13.90
N GLN A 177 -0.20 0.72 13.25
CA GLN A 177 -0.33 0.32 11.86
C GLN A 177 0.50 1.21 10.95
N GLY A 178 0.42 2.54 11.12
CA GLY A 178 1.23 3.48 10.34
C GLY A 178 2.74 3.30 10.53
N ILE A 179 3.21 2.96 11.73
CA ILE A 179 4.62 2.62 11.97
C ILE A 179 5.02 1.37 11.16
N PHE A 180 4.26 0.28 11.26
CA PHE A 180 4.58 -0.94 10.52
C PHE A 180 4.47 -0.77 9.01
N TRP A 181 3.50 0.02 8.56
CA TRP A 181 3.34 0.32 7.15
C TRP A 181 4.47 1.23 6.62
N THR A 182 4.98 2.14 7.45
CA THR A 182 6.23 2.89 7.15
C THR A 182 7.42 1.94 7.02
N PHE A 183 7.58 0.99 7.95
CA PHE A 183 8.66 0.01 7.90
C PHE A 183 8.60 -0.90 6.68
N TRP A 184 7.39 -1.29 6.27
CA TRP A 184 7.17 -2.03 5.02
C TRP A 184 7.74 -1.31 3.79
N HIS A 185 7.73 0.03 3.77
CA HIS A 185 8.26 0.85 2.69
C HIS A 185 9.75 1.17 2.80
N LEU A 186 10.44 0.88 3.92
CA LEU A 186 11.88 1.16 4.07
C LEU A 186 12.74 0.63 2.92
N PRO A 187 12.54 -0.60 2.41
CA PRO A 187 13.36 -1.10 1.31
C PRO A 187 13.23 -0.33 0.00
N MET A 188 12.18 0.48 -0.14
CA MET A 188 11.87 1.24 -1.36
C MET A 188 12.52 2.62 -1.39
N GLY A 189 13.12 3.06 -0.27
CA GLY A 189 13.85 4.32 -0.18
C GLY A 189 13.19 5.39 0.69
N LEU A 190 14.00 6.36 1.14
CA LEU A 190 13.56 7.48 1.98
C LEU A 190 12.75 8.52 1.21
N ASP A 191 13.03 8.68 -0.08
CA ASP A 191 12.25 9.42 -1.06
C ASP A 191 10.76 9.04 -1.00
N LEU A 192 10.46 7.75 -1.17
CA LEU A 192 9.09 7.24 -1.13
C LEU A 192 8.47 7.40 0.26
N ILE A 193 9.25 7.14 1.32
CA ILE A 193 8.76 7.28 2.70
C ILE A 193 8.34 8.72 2.98
N LEU A 194 9.17 9.70 2.62
CA LEU A 194 8.90 11.09 2.94
C LEU A 194 7.66 11.59 2.21
N VAL A 195 7.57 11.36 0.89
CA VAL A 195 6.41 11.82 0.10
C VAL A 195 5.11 11.13 0.55
N SER A 196 5.20 9.87 0.99
CA SER A 196 4.05 9.06 1.41
C SER A 196 3.79 9.10 2.92
N PHE A 197 4.60 9.81 3.70
CA PHE A 197 4.50 9.81 5.16
C PHE A 197 3.09 10.15 5.68
N PRO A 198 2.36 11.13 5.12
CA PRO A 198 1.00 11.43 5.57
C PRO A 198 0.03 10.25 5.39
N ILE A 199 0.10 9.53 4.26
CA ILE A 199 -0.81 8.42 4.00
C ILE A 199 -0.61 7.28 5.00
N PHE A 200 0.63 7.07 5.45
CA PHE A 200 0.95 6.00 6.39
C PHE A 200 0.12 6.04 7.68
N PHE A 201 -0.24 7.24 8.14
CA PHE A 201 -0.95 7.43 9.39
C PHE A 201 -2.42 7.80 9.20
N ILE A 202 -2.72 8.65 8.21
CA ILE A 202 -4.08 9.14 7.99
C ILE A 202 -4.99 8.02 7.45
N LEU A 203 -4.48 7.19 6.53
CA LEU A 203 -5.27 6.12 5.92
C LEU A 203 -5.73 5.06 6.95
N PRO A 204 -4.85 4.47 7.80
CA PRO A 204 -5.31 3.57 8.85
C PRO A 204 -6.19 4.27 9.90
N ALA A 205 -5.97 5.55 10.20
CA ALA A 205 -6.81 6.29 11.13
C ALA A 205 -8.26 6.38 10.64
N VAL A 206 -8.46 6.70 9.36
CA VAL A 206 -9.79 6.77 8.74
C VAL A 206 -10.41 5.38 8.61
N ALA A 207 -9.63 4.37 8.22
CA ALA A 207 -10.10 2.99 8.16
C ALA A 207 -10.59 2.48 9.52
N GLN A 208 -9.85 2.78 10.59
CA GLN A 208 -10.23 2.48 11.98
C GLN A 208 -11.47 3.27 12.40
N LEU A 209 -11.50 4.59 12.15
CA LEU A 209 -12.63 5.44 12.54
C LEU A 209 -13.95 4.99 11.88
N ARG A 210 -13.88 4.57 10.62
CA ARG A 210 -15.05 4.22 9.81
C ARG A 210 -15.36 2.73 9.81
N GLN A 211 -14.43 1.89 10.30
CA GLN A 211 -14.58 0.43 10.32
C GLN A 211 -14.93 -0.13 8.94
N ASN A 212 -14.39 0.47 7.87
CA ASN A 212 -14.71 0.14 6.50
C ASN A 212 -13.46 0.21 5.61
N THR A 213 -12.94 -0.96 5.22
CA THR A 213 -11.74 -1.11 4.41
C THR A 213 -11.93 -0.59 2.98
N THR A 214 -13.16 -0.54 2.48
CA THR A 214 -13.46 0.01 1.15
C THR A 214 -13.03 1.47 1.02
N ILE A 215 -13.09 2.24 2.10
CA ILE A 215 -12.58 3.63 2.12
C ILE A 215 -11.08 3.64 1.84
N ALA A 216 -10.33 2.77 2.50
CA ALA A 216 -8.90 2.70 2.34
C ALA A 216 -8.49 2.21 0.94
N ILE A 217 -9.19 1.19 0.42
CA ILE A 217 -9.03 0.72 -0.97
C ILE A 217 -9.22 1.86 -1.96
N LEU A 218 -10.31 2.62 -1.88
CA LEU A 218 -10.55 3.70 -2.83
C LEU A 218 -9.53 4.83 -2.71
N ILE A 219 -9.22 5.28 -1.49
CA ILE A 219 -8.23 6.35 -1.30
C ILE A 219 -6.88 5.90 -1.84
N HIS A 220 -6.41 4.71 -1.46
CA HIS A 220 -5.12 4.19 -1.90
C HIS A 220 -5.09 4.00 -3.43
N THR A 221 -6.19 3.52 -4.03
CA THR A 221 -6.32 3.41 -5.48
C THR A 221 -6.18 4.77 -6.16
N VAL A 222 -6.98 5.76 -5.78
CA VAL A 222 -6.96 7.05 -6.48
C VAL A 222 -5.64 7.76 -6.19
N PHE A 223 -5.13 7.73 -4.96
CA PHE A 223 -3.85 8.35 -4.59
C PHE A 223 -2.67 7.74 -5.36
N GLY A 224 -2.55 6.41 -5.36
CA GLY A 224 -1.48 5.70 -6.07
C GLY A 224 -1.55 5.87 -7.58
N ALA A 225 -2.75 5.79 -8.16
CA ALA A 225 -2.95 6.02 -9.60
C ALA A 225 -2.60 7.45 -9.99
N PHE A 226 -3.05 8.45 -9.23
CA PHE A 226 -2.72 9.86 -9.51
C PHE A 226 -1.21 10.11 -9.42
N GLY A 227 -0.54 9.59 -8.39
CA GLY A 227 0.91 9.73 -8.24
C GLY A 227 1.68 9.12 -9.42
N PHE A 228 1.39 7.86 -9.77
CA PHE A 228 2.05 7.20 -10.88
C PHE A 228 1.76 7.87 -12.23
N MET A 229 0.50 8.21 -12.51
CA MET A 229 0.12 8.81 -13.79
C MET A 229 0.67 10.23 -13.95
N ALA A 230 0.80 10.99 -12.86
CA ALA A 230 1.43 12.30 -12.89
C ALA A 230 2.93 12.21 -13.26
N LEU A 231 3.65 11.21 -12.74
CA LEU A 231 5.04 10.94 -13.14
C LEU A 231 5.10 10.43 -14.59
N ALA A 232 4.27 9.44 -14.93
CA ALA A 232 4.27 8.81 -16.24
C ALA A 232 4.02 9.77 -17.39
N PHE A 233 3.19 10.82 -17.18
CA PHE A 233 2.93 11.84 -18.20
C PHE A 233 3.73 13.14 -18.01
N GLY A 234 4.61 13.21 -17.01
CA GLY A 234 5.47 14.39 -16.81
C GLY A 234 4.74 15.61 -16.27
N PHE A 235 3.61 15.42 -15.57
CA PHE A 235 2.92 16.50 -14.88
C PHE A 235 3.67 16.93 -13.60
N VAL A 236 4.49 16.04 -13.05
CA VAL A 236 5.36 16.32 -11.92
C VAL A 236 6.74 15.70 -12.16
N ASN A 237 7.77 16.47 -11.83
CA ASN A 237 9.16 16.05 -11.66
C ASN A 237 9.53 16.29 -10.19
#